data_AF-A0A8E0INY6-F1
#
_entry.id   AF-A0A8E0INY6-F1
#
_cell.length_a   1.000
_cell.length_b   1.000
_cell.length_c   1.000
_cell.angle_alpha   90.00
_cell.angle_beta   90.00
_cell.angle_gamma   90.00
#
_symmetry.space_group_name_H-M   'P 1'
#
loop_
_entity.id
_entity.type
_entity.pdbx_description
1 polymer ?
#
loop_
_entity_poly.entity_id
_entity_poly.type
_entity_poly.pdbx_seq_one_letter_code
_entity_poly.pdbx_strand_id
1 'polypeptide(L)'
;MTSFKKHWGLWLAAVLLFVLFFSSSMTYKEQTTVPLLERLLHNEPFKQALSGIHFNYAGEQQSIAEVGYFKFVEFFIRKGAHVSIFFLLGLGLTQGTF
;
A
#
# COMPACT_ATOMS: atom_id res chain seq x y z
N MET A 1 -7.01 -13.95 -32.64
CA MET A 1 -6.61 -13.34 -31.34
C MET A 1 -6.89 -14.35 -30.25
N THR A 2 -5.90 -14.84 -29.51
CA THR A 2 -6.11 -15.87 -28.48
C THR A 2 -7.02 -15.33 -27.36
N SER A 3 -7.96 -16.15 -26.87
CA SER A 3 -8.92 -15.80 -25.80
C SER A 3 -8.26 -15.11 -24.58
N PHE A 4 -7.00 -15.47 -24.30
CA PHE A 4 -6.17 -14.89 -23.26
C PHE A 4 -5.94 -13.37 -23.38
N LYS A 5 -5.72 -12.86 -24.60
CA LYS A 5 -5.53 -11.41 -24.83
C LYS A 5 -6.83 -10.61 -24.69
N LYS A 6 -7.97 -11.26 -24.91
CA LYS A 6 -9.30 -10.63 -24.85
C LYS A 6 -9.76 -10.33 -23.41
N HIS A 7 -9.27 -11.11 -22.43
CA HIS A 7 -9.72 -11.03 -21.04
C HIS A 7 -8.59 -10.81 -20.03
N TRP A 8 -7.47 -10.24 -20.47
CA TRP A 8 -6.29 -10.03 -19.62
C TRP A 8 -6.61 -9.20 -18.35
N GLY A 9 -7.56 -8.25 -18.43
CA GLY A 9 -8.01 -7.46 -17.29
C GLY A 9 -8.69 -8.28 -16.19
N LEU A 10 -9.40 -9.35 -16.55
CA LEU A 10 -10.00 -10.27 -15.57
C LEU A 10 -8.93 -11.07 -14.82
N TRP A 11 -7.84 -11.45 -15.50
CA TRP A 11 -6.69 -12.09 -14.85
C TRP A 11 -5.98 -11.14 -13.89
N LEU A 12 -5.78 -9.88 -14.28
CA LEU A 12 -5.26 -8.84 -13.40
C LEU A 12 -6.17 -8.68 -12.17
N ALA A 13 -7.49 -8.54 -12.37
CA ALA A 13 -8.45 -8.41 -11.28
C ALA A 13 -8.41 -9.63 -10.34
N ALA A 14 -8.33 -10.84 -10.86
CA ALA A 14 -8.23 -12.07 -10.07
C ALA A 14 -6.97 -12.09 -9.20
N VAL A 15 -5.82 -11.70 -9.74
CA VAL A 15 -4.55 -11.59 -8.99
C VAL A 15 -4.66 -10.53 -7.90
N LEU A 16 -5.21 -9.35 -8.19
CA LEU A 16 -5.35 -8.27 -7.22
C LEU A 16 -6.31 -8.64 -6.09
N LEU A 17 -7.42 -9.35 -6.40
CA LEU A 17 -8.34 -9.88 -5.40
C LEU A 17 -7.67 -10.93 -4.51
N PHE A 18 -6.86 -11.82 -5.08
CA PHE A 18 -6.08 -12.78 -4.31
C PHE A 18 -5.11 -12.09 -3.34
N VAL A 19 -4.38 -11.08 -3.80
CA VAL A 19 -3.49 -10.28 -2.95
C VAL A 19 -4.26 -9.53 -1.85
N LEU A 20 -5.41 -8.94 -2.18
CA LEU A 20 -6.29 -8.30 -1.21
C LEU A 20 -6.79 -9.27 -0.14
N PHE A 21 -7.24 -10.46 -0.55
CA PHE A 21 -7.74 -11.49 0.37
C PHE A 21 -6.62 -11.97 1.30
N PHE A 22 -5.49 -12.35 0.74
CA PHE A 22 -4.35 -12.85 1.52
C PHE A 22 -3.82 -11.78 2.46
N SER A 23 -3.58 -10.56 1.97
CA SER A 23 -3.14 -9.46 2.84
C SER A 23 -4.16 -9.17 3.93
N SER A 24 -5.46 -9.16 3.63
CA SER A 24 -6.51 -8.90 4.64
C SER A 24 -6.57 -9.95 5.76
N SER A 25 -6.04 -11.17 5.55
CA SER A 25 -5.92 -12.20 6.59
C SER A 25 -4.71 -12.03 7.52
N MET A 26 -3.76 -11.13 7.19
CA MET A 26 -2.54 -10.93 7.94
C MET A 26 -2.69 -9.85 9.02
N THR A 27 -2.06 -10.07 10.17
CA THR A 27 -1.95 -9.08 11.24
C THR A 27 -0.98 -7.95 10.87
N TYR A 28 -1.03 -6.84 11.61
CA TYR A 28 -0.09 -5.72 11.45
C TYR A 28 1.38 -6.19 11.48
N LYS A 29 1.71 -7.10 12.41
CA LYS A 29 3.08 -7.59 12.59
C LYS A 29 3.55 -8.43 11.40
N GLU A 30 2.66 -9.15 10.75
CA GLU A 30 2.98 -9.97 9.58
C GLU A 30 3.11 -9.12 8.30
N GLN A 31 2.41 -7.99 8.23
CA GLN A 31 2.46 -7.07 7.09
C GLN A 31 3.54 -5.98 7.21
N THR A 32 4.23 -5.89 8.35
CA THR A 32 5.12 -4.75 8.59
C THR A 32 6.31 -4.75 7.63
N THR A 33 6.55 -3.60 7.04
CA THR A 33 7.68 -3.29 6.16
C THR A 33 8.80 -2.58 6.90
N VAL A 34 8.63 -2.25 8.19
CA VAL A 34 9.62 -1.52 8.99
C VAL A 34 11.04 -2.11 8.88
N PRO A 35 11.29 -3.42 9.01
CA PRO A 35 12.65 -3.97 8.88
C PRO A 35 13.28 -3.75 7.50
N LEU A 36 12.46 -3.71 6.45
CA LEU A 36 12.91 -3.37 5.10
C LEU A 36 13.21 -1.87 4.97
N LEU A 37 12.34 -1.03 5.52
CA LEU A 37 12.52 0.42 5.53
C LEU A 37 13.75 0.82 6.34
N GLU A 38 14.04 0.17 7.46
CA GLU A 38 15.26 0.39 8.23
C GLU A 38 16.52 0.11 7.40
N ARG A 39 16.51 -0.92 6.56
CA ARG A 39 17.64 -1.23 5.66
C ARG A 39 17.76 -0.24 4.51
N LEU A 40 16.64 0.06 3.83
CA LEU A 40 16.64 0.89 2.62
C LEU A 40 16.73 2.38 2.90
N LEU A 41 16.12 2.83 4.01
CA LEU A 41 15.98 4.23 4.39
C LEU A 41 16.73 4.54 5.69
N HIS A 42 17.85 3.85 5.97
CA HIS A 42 18.61 3.96 7.21
C HIS A 42 19.04 5.41 7.57
N ASN A 43 19.24 6.27 6.57
CA ASN A 43 19.60 7.69 6.76
C ASN A 43 18.37 8.61 6.91
N GLU A 44 17.18 8.05 7.05
CA GLU A 44 15.91 8.77 7.22
C GLU A 44 15.74 9.93 6.19
N PRO A 45 15.78 9.64 4.88
CA PRO A 45 15.73 10.67 3.85
C PRO A 45 14.47 11.54 3.98
N PHE A 46 14.60 12.83 3.70
CA PHE A 46 13.51 13.81 3.81
C PHE A 46 12.89 13.95 5.21
N LYS A 47 13.51 13.41 6.27
CA LYS A 47 12.99 13.51 7.64
C LYS A 47 12.59 14.94 8.03
N GLN A 48 13.42 15.94 7.70
CA GLN A 48 13.12 17.32 8.05
C GLN A 48 11.83 17.85 7.37
N ALA A 49 11.58 17.48 6.12
CA ALA A 49 10.35 17.83 5.43
C ALA A 49 9.14 17.07 6.01
N LEU A 50 9.31 15.78 6.28
CA LEU A 50 8.26 14.93 6.84
C LEU A 50 7.92 15.27 8.30
N SER A 51 8.86 15.79 9.09
CA SER A 51 8.66 16.18 10.49
C SER A 51 7.64 17.30 10.66
N GLY A 52 7.37 18.08 9.61
CA GLY A 52 6.31 19.10 9.62
C GLY A 52 4.89 18.52 9.55
N ILE A 53 4.75 17.25 9.16
CA ILE A 53 3.46 16.60 8.93
C ILE A 53 2.98 15.94 10.23
N HIS A 54 1.81 16.35 10.70
CA HIS A 54 1.14 15.78 11.86
C HIS A 54 -0.38 15.88 11.69
N PHE A 55 -1.09 14.80 11.97
CA PHE A 55 -2.56 14.76 11.85
C PHE A 55 -3.14 13.65 12.75
N ASN A 56 -4.40 13.79 13.14
CA ASN A 56 -5.11 12.71 13.83
C ASN A 56 -5.65 11.70 12.81
N TYR A 57 -5.39 10.41 13.05
CA TYR A 57 -5.94 9.32 12.26
C TYR A 57 -6.41 8.21 13.20
N ALA A 58 -7.69 7.83 13.09
CA ALA A 58 -8.30 6.79 13.91
C ALA A 58 -8.12 7.02 15.44
N GLY A 59 -8.11 8.27 15.88
CA GLY A 59 -7.96 8.64 17.29
C GLY A 59 -6.51 8.79 17.76
N GLU A 60 -5.53 8.45 16.92
CA GLU A 60 -4.10 8.57 17.24
C GLU A 60 -3.42 9.67 16.43
N GLN A 61 -2.44 10.35 17.03
CA GLN A 61 -1.62 11.33 16.31
C GLN A 61 -0.60 10.60 15.43
N GLN A 62 -0.66 10.84 14.13
CA GLN A 62 0.31 10.36 13.16
C GLN A 62 1.33 11.46 12.88
N SER A 63 2.54 11.29 13.41
CA SER A 63 3.69 12.18 13.15
C SER A 63 4.98 11.43 13.40
N ILE A 64 6.10 11.91 12.83
CA ILE A 64 7.43 11.34 13.13
C ILE A 64 7.73 11.41 14.64
N ALA A 65 7.30 12.47 15.32
CA ALA A 65 7.53 12.65 16.75
C ALA A 65 6.80 11.60 17.59
N GLU A 66 5.60 11.20 17.18
CA GLU A 66 4.76 10.24 17.94
C GLU A 66 5.12 8.78 17.62
N VAL A 67 5.18 8.43 16.33
CA VAL A 67 5.29 7.02 15.90
C VAL A 67 6.68 6.64 15.39
N GLY A 68 7.58 7.60 15.22
CA GLY A 68 8.92 7.42 14.63
C GLY A 68 8.92 7.42 13.09
N TYR A 69 10.10 7.66 12.51
CA TYR A 69 10.26 7.85 11.05
C TYR A 69 9.75 6.65 10.23
N PHE A 70 10.19 5.43 10.55
CA PHE A 70 9.88 4.26 9.72
C PHE A 70 8.40 3.88 9.75
N LYS A 71 7.75 3.93 10.93
CA LYS A 71 6.31 3.67 11.03
C LYS A 71 5.49 4.76 10.37
N PHE A 72 5.93 6.01 10.46
CA PHE A 72 5.31 7.12 9.76
C PHE A 72 5.38 6.94 8.24
N VAL A 73 6.54 6.55 7.71
CA VAL A 73 6.68 6.25 6.26
C VAL A 73 5.87 5.02 5.87
N GLU A 74 5.90 3.95 6.67
CA GLU A 74 5.09 2.74 6.46
C GLU A 74 3.60 3.09 6.38
N PHE A 75 3.10 4.00 7.21
CA PHE A 75 1.71 4.44 7.15
C PHE A 75 1.34 4.91 5.73
N PHE A 76 2.12 5.79 5.13
CA PHE A 76 1.85 6.28 3.77
C PHE A 76 2.00 5.19 2.72
N ILE A 77 3.01 4.32 2.84
CA ILE A 77 3.18 3.18 1.92
C ILE A 77 1.95 2.28 1.97
N ARG A 78 1.43 1.97 3.17
CA ARG A 78 0.23 1.14 3.33
C ARG A 78 -1.01 1.82 2.76
N LYS A 79 -1.24 3.10 3.05
CA LYS A 79 -2.39 3.82 2.46
C LYS A 79 -2.29 3.93 0.94
N GLY A 80 -1.09 4.21 0.42
CA GLY A 80 -0.79 4.23 -1.01
C GLY A 80 -1.03 2.88 -1.67
N ALA A 81 -0.60 1.78 -1.06
CA ALA A 81 -0.84 0.43 -1.55
C ALA A 81 -2.34 0.09 -1.61
N HIS A 82 -3.12 0.46 -0.58
CA HIS A 82 -4.57 0.26 -0.58
C HIS A 82 -5.25 1.05 -1.71
N VAL A 83 -4.92 2.34 -1.86
CA VAL A 83 -5.49 3.14 -2.96
C VAL A 83 -5.10 2.57 -4.32
N SER A 84 -3.84 2.17 -4.49
CA SER A 84 -3.32 1.63 -5.75
C SER A 84 -3.97 0.31 -6.13
N ILE A 85 -4.15 -0.62 -5.18
CA ILE A 85 -4.75 -1.93 -5.48
C ILE A 85 -6.22 -1.80 -5.89
N PHE A 86 -7.00 -0.91 -5.25
CA PHE A 86 -8.38 -0.64 -5.65
C PHE A 86 -8.47 0.07 -7.01
N PHE A 87 -7.56 1.02 -7.28
CA PHE A 87 -7.47 1.67 -8.59
C PHE A 87 -7.18 0.65 -9.70
N LEU A 88 -6.14 -0.18 -9.53
CA LEU A 88 -5.77 -1.22 -10.49
C LEU A 88 -6.86 -2.28 -10.65
N LEU A 89 -7.59 -2.62 -9.58
CA LEU A 89 -8.72 -3.53 -9.64
C LEU A 89 -9.84 -2.94 -10.51
N GLY A 90 -10.20 -1.67 -10.30
CA GLY A 90 -11.17 -0.97 -11.13
C GLY A 90 -10.74 -0.90 -12.60
N LEU A 91 -9.46 -0.63 -12.87
CA LEU A 91 -8.91 -0.71 -14.23
C LEU A 91 -9.03 -2.12 -14.81
N GLY A 92 -8.59 -3.15 -14.08
CA GLY A 92 -8.66 -4.54 -14.56
C GLY A 92 -10.09 -4.98 -14.92
N LEU A 93 -11.08 -4.61 -14.11
CA LEU A 93 -12.49 -4.94 -14.34
C LEU A 93 -13.10 -4.20 -15.55
N THR A 94 -12.63 -3.00 -15.86
CA THR A 94 -13.13 -2.21 -17.01
C THR A 94 -12.46 -2.59 -18.34
N GLN A 95 -11.25 -3.16 -18.31
CA GLN A 95 -10.49 -3.55 -19.51
C GLN A 95 -10.93 -4.90 -20.15
N GLY A 96 -12.06 -5.47 -19.74
CA GLY A 96 -12.56 -6.76 -20.25
C GLY A 96 -14.09 -6.89 -20.34
N THR A 97 -14.84 -5.79 -20.20
CA THR A 97 -16.31 -5.80 -20.06
C THR A 97 -17.09 -5.03 -21.15
N PHE A 98 -16.47 -4.66 -22.28
CA PHE A 98 -17.17 -4.13 -23.46
C PHE A 98 -16.55 -4.67 -24.75
#